data_AF-A0A2N2IVE2-F1
#
_entry.id   AF-A0A2N2IVE2-F1
#
_cell.length_a   1.000
_cell.length_b   1.000
_cell.length_c   1.000
_cell.angle_alpha   90.00
_cell.angle_beta   90.00
_cell.angle_gamma   90.00
#
_symmetry.space_group_name_H-M   'P 1'
#
loop_
_entity.id
_entity.type
_entity.pdbx_description
1 polymer ?
#
loop_
_entity_poly.entity_id
_entity_poly.type
_entity_poly.pdbx_seq_one_letter_code
_entity_poly.pdbx_strand_id
1 'polypeptide(L)'
;QAFARLMTKKAEALGAQNTICKSANGLTRPGQQTTARDLATVFNRAMRNPEFAERMSTLKVHTSDGKVLRSHNKALWTVDGAVGGKTGYTAAAGKTYVGKFQRDGQAIVVALLGSASMWNDIATLVEHGFSKQEMIASRHDGDAVAGVQVSQVSRQDPGEKHVDYAMLTLSAQKKKIKM
;
A
#
# COMPACT_ATOMS: atom_id res chain seq x y z
N GLN A 1 -4.44 17.58 -18.98
CA GLN A 1 -5.01 16.26 -19.37
C GLN A 1 -3.98 15.27 -19.92
N ALA A 2 -2.89 15.71 -20.58
CA ALA A 2 -1.85 14.81 -21.11
C ALA A 2 -1.18 13.93 -20.04
N PHE A 3 -0.84 14.49 -18.88
CA PHE A 3 -0.16 13.75 -17.81
C PHE A 3 -0.98 12.58 -17.23
N ALA A 4 -2.29 12.74 -17.07
CA ALA A 4 -3.15 11.67 -16.54
C ALA A 4 -3.19 10.42 -17.45
N ARG A 5 -3.06 10.62 -18.77
CA ARG A 5 -2.91 9.51 -19.72
C ARG A 5 -1.57 8.78 -19.55
N LEU A 6 -0.48 9.52 -19.28
CA LEU A 6 0.82 8.93 -18.98
C LEU A 6 0.77 8.14 -17.67
N MET A 7 0.08 8.65 -16.65
CA MET A 7 -0.12 7.93 -15.39
C MET A 7 -0.88 6.61 -15.60
N THR A 8 -1.94 6.62 -16.41
CA THR A 8 -2.72 5.42 -16.74
C THR A 8 -1.84 4.37 -17.44
N LYS A 9 -1.14 4.76 -18.52
CA LYS A 9 -0.21 3.88 -19.22
C LYS A 9 0.89 3.34 -18.31
N LYS A 10 1.39 4.16 -17.38
CA LYS A 10 2.39 3.73 -16.42
C LYS A 10 1.82 2.72 -15.43
N ALA A 11 0.60 2.92 -14.94
CA ALA A 11 -0.07 1.96 -14.06
C ALA A 11 -0.25 0.60 -14.76
N GLU A 12 -0.74 0.60 -16.00
CA GLU A 12 -0.86 -0.61 -16.83
C GLU A 12 0.48 -1.34 -16.99
N ALA A 13 1.56 -0.61 -17.33
CA ALA A 13 2.90 -1.17 -17.47
C ALA A 13 3.47 -1.71 -16.14
N LEU A 14 2.98 -1.22 -15.00
CA LEU A 14 3.29 -1.74 -13.68
C LEU A 14 2.37 -2.90 -13.26
N GLY A 15 1.46 -3.37 -14.12
CA GLY A 15 0.53 -4.47 -13.85
C GLY A 15 -0.76 -4.06 -13.13
N ALA A 16 -1.03 -2.77 -12.98
CA ALA A 16 -2.30 -2.24 -12.46
C ALA A 16 -3.28 -1.99 -13.61
N GLN A 17 -3.86 -3.08 -14.12
CA GLN A 17 -4.69 -3.08 -15.34
C GLN A 17 -6.09 -2.48 -15.14
N ASN A 18 -6.52 -2.27 -13.90
CA ASN A 18 -7.85 -1.76 -13.55
C ASN A 18 -7.79 -0.28 -13.08
N THR A 19 -6.66 0.39 -13.30
CA THR A 19 -6.43 1.77 -12.84
C THR A 19 -6.51 2.75 -14.00
N ILE A 20 -7.40 3.73 -13.88
CA ILE A 20 -7.57 4.81 -14.85
C ILE A 20 -7.42 6.15 -14.13
N CYS A 21 -6.40 6.92 -14.50
CA CYS A 21 -6.17 8.26 -13.95
C CYS A 21 -6.83 9.32 -14.84
N LYS A 22 -7.65 10.19 -14.25
CA LYS A 22 -8.22 11.36 -14.96
C LYS A 22 -7.61 12.69 -14.50
N SER A 23 -6.91 12.68 -13.37
CA SER A 23 -6.22 13.83 -12.79
C SER A 23 -4.89 13.39 -12.16
N ALA A 24 -4.01 14.35 -11.89
CA ALA A 24 -2.74 14.10 -11.21
C ALA A 24 -2.84 14.16 -9.68
N ASN A 25 -3.93 14.74 -9.14
CA ASN A 25 -4.09 15.01 -7.72
C ASN A 25 -5.07 14.07 -7.00
N GLY A 26 -5.80 13.23 -7.74
CA GLY A 26 -6.74 12.26 -7.15
C GLY A 26 -8.08 12.85 -6.72
N LEU A 27 -8.37 14.13 -7.02
CA LEU A 27 -9.72 14.67 -6.82
C LEU A 27 -10.74 13.92 -7.68
N THR A 28 -11.99 13.84 -7.19
CA THR A 28 -13.06 13.09 -7.85
C THR A 28 -13.27 13.57 -9.29
N ARG A 29 -13.19 12.63 -10.23
CA ARG A 29 -13.43 12.86 -11.66
C ARG A 29 -14.18 11.67 -12.25
N PRO A 30 -15.16 11.90 -13.15
CA PRO A 30 -15.86 10.82 -13.83
C PRO A 30 -14.89 9.85 -14.54
N GLY A 31 -15.05 8.55 -14.28
CA GLY A 31 -14.21 7.50 -14.85
C GLY A 31 -12.78 7.41 -14.32
N GLN A 32 -12.45 8.12 -13.22
CA GLN A 32 -11.22 7.86 -12.46
C GLN A 32 -11.45 6.67 -11.52
N GLN A 33 -10.61 5.64 -11.59
CA GLN A 33 -10.78 4.43 -10.80
C GLN A 33 -9.45 3.72 -10.54
N THR A 34 -9.46 2.85 -9.54
CA THR A 34 -8.40 1.90 -9.21
C THR A 34 -9.00 0.78 -8.35
N THR A 35 -8.20 -0.25 -8.04
CA THR A 35 -8.57 -1.32 -7.11
C THR A 35 -7.57 -1.39 -5.97
N ALA A 36 -7.92 -2.01 -4.85
CA ALA A 36 -6.96 -2.19 -3.76
C ALA A 36 -5.72 -2.97 -4.22
N ARG A 37 -5.93 -4.02 -5.05
CA ARG A 37 -4.85 -4.81 -5.67
C ARG A 37 -3.91 -3.96 -6.52
N ASP A 38 -4.46 -3.13 -7.39
CA ASP A 38 -3.67 -2.26 -8.27
C ASP A 38 -2.85 -1.24 -7.47
N LEU A 39 -3.45 -0.62 -6.45
CA LEU A 39 -2.76 0.30 -5.56
C LEU A 39 -1.59 -0.37 -4.85
N ALA A 40 -1.82 -1.56 -4.25
CA ALA A 40 -0.75 -2.31 -3.60
C ALA A 40 0.37 -2.66 -4.59
N THR A 41 0.01 -3.04 -5.81
CA THR A 41 0.93 -3.40 -6.89
C THR A 41 1.82 -2.23 -7.31
N VAL A 42 1.23 -1.06 -7.53
CA VAL A 42 1.96 0.17 -7.90
C VAL A 42 2.84 0.63 -6.74
N PHE A 43 2.30 0.67 -5.52
CA PHE A 43 3.03 1.13 -4.35
C PHE A 43 4.23 0.23 -4.04
N ASN A 44 4.05 -1.09 -4.10
CA ASN A 44 5.15 -2.03 -3.91
C ASN A 44 6.30 -1.78 -4.92
N ARG A 45 5.97 -1.56 -6.19
CA ARG A 45 6.99 -1.24 -7.21
C ARG A 45 7.64 0.12 -6.97
N ALA A 46 6.87 1.14 -6.57
CA ALA A 46 7.38 2.47 -6.27
C ALA A 46 8.35 2.47 -5.09
N MET A 47 8.06 1.69 -4.03
CA MET A 47 8.92 1.52 -2.86
C MET A 47 10.28 0.86 -3.15
N ARG A 48 10.54 0.38 -4.38
CA ARG A 48 11.87 -0.07 -4.82
C ARG A 48 12.80 1.08 -5.20
N ASN A 49 12.25 2.27 -5.45
CA ASN A 49 13.03 3.48 -5.64
C ASN A 49 13.41 4.06 -4.24
N PRO A 50 14.70 4.20 -3.90
CA PRO A 50 15.14 4.68 -2.59
C PRO A 50 14.62 6.07 -2.23
N GLU A 51 14.62 7.00 -3.18
CA GLU A 51 14.14 8.37 -2.97
C GLU A 51 12.62 8.39 -2.68
N PHE A 52 11.85 7.57 -3.41
CA PHE A 52 10.42 7.45 -3.14
C PHE A 52 10.17 6.86 -1.74
N ALA A 53 10.91 5.82 -1.36
CA ALA A 53 10.79 5.18 -0.05
C ALA A 53 11.11 6.17 1.09
N GLU A 54 12.19 6.93 0.97
CA GLU A 54 12.57 7.99 1.92
C GLU A 54 11.47 9.05 2.06
N ARG A 55 10.92 9.52 0.95
CA ARG A 55 9.82 10.51 0.97
C ARG A 55 8.57 9.96 1.65
N MET A 56 8.26 8.68 1.47
CA MET A 56 7.07 8.06 2.07
C MET A 56 7.23 7.75 3.56
N SER A 57 8.45 7.64 4.08
CA SER A 57 8.75 7.44 5.50
C SER A 57 8.92 8.75 6.28
N THR A 58 9.02 9.88 5.58
CA THR A 58 9.29 11.19 6.20
C THR A 58 8.11 11.67 7.05
N LEU A 59 8.36 11.95 8.34
CA LEU A 59 7.34 12.42 9.28
C LEU A 59 7.05 13.91 9.15
N LYS A 60 8.07 14.71 8.84
CA LYS A 60 7.98 16.18 8.78
C LYS A 60 8.91 16.72 7.71
N VAL A 61 8.50 17.78 7.04
CA VAL A 61 9.35 18.53 6.11
C VAL A 61 9.25 20.02 6.41
N HIS A 62 10.35 20.74 6.17
CA HIS A 62 10.39 22.18 6.21
C HIS A 62 10.25 22.73 4.79
N THR A 63 9.33 23.67 4.64
CA THR A 63 9.15 24.43 3.39
C THR A 63 10.21 25.52 3.28
N SER A 64 10.40 26.07 2.08
CA SER A 64 11.34 27.16 1.84
C SER A 64 11.00 28.43 2.62
N ASP A 65 9.72 28.64 2.96
CA ASP A 65 9.23 29.73 3.80
C ASP A 65 9.18 29.37 5.30
N GLY A 66 9.84 28.28 5.71
CA GLY A 66 10.04 27.90 7.12
C GLY A 66 8.88 27.18 7.79
N LYS A 67 7.75 26.93 7.10
CA LYS A 67 6.63 26.17 7.66
C LYS A 67 6.97 24.69 7.78
N VAL A 68 6.51 24.08 8.88
CA VAL A 68 6.63 22.64 9.12
C VAL A 68 5.37 21.93 8.65
N LEU A 69 5.50 21.07 7.64
CA LEU A 69 4.44 20.16 7.21
C LEU A 69 4.62 18.81 7.90
N ARG A 70 3.52 18.19 8.30
CA ARG A 70 3.52 16.89 9.00
C ARG A 70 2.81 15.85 8.15
N SER A 71 3.35 14.63 8.16
CA SER A 71 2.71 13.51 7.48
C SER A 71 1.35 13.22 8.10
N HIS A 72 0.36 12.96 7.24
CA HIS A 72 -0.95 12.44 7.65
C HIS A 72 -0.91 10.92 7.90
N ASN A 73 0.17 10.25 7.54
CA ASN A 73 0.30 8.79 7.66
C ASN A 73 0.58 8.38 9.11
N LYS A 74 -0.47 8.23 9.92
CA LYS A 74 -0.34 7.85 11.34
C LYS A 74 0.36 6.52 11.56
N ALA A 75 0.24 5.60 10.60
CA ALA A 75 0.87 4.28 10.69
C ALA A 75 2.38 4.38 10.97
N LEU A 76 3.07 5.42 10.49
CA LEU A 76 4.50 5.64 10.74
C LEU A 76 4.89 5.75 12.22
N TRP A 77 3.93 6.00 13.13
CA TRP A 77 4.19 6.07 14.57
C TRP A 77 3.16 5.31 15.42
N THR A 78 2.14 4.69 14.82
CA THR A 78 1.11 3.94 15.54
C THR A 78 1.05 2.47 15.17
N VAL A 79 1.70 2.04 14.08
CA VAL A 79 1.69 0.65 13.62
C VAL A 79 3.11 0.18 13.49
N ASP A 80 3.46 -0.83 14.28
CA ASP A 80 4.81 -1.40 14.27
C ASP A 80 5.19 -1.92 12.88
N GLY A 81 6.44 -1.67 12.49
CA GLY A 81 7.00 -2.06 11.19
C GLY A 81 6.61 -1.16 10.02
N ALA A 82 5.86 -0.06 10.19
CA ALA A 82 5.50 0.81 9.07
C ALA A 82 6.74 1.54 8.47
N VAL A 83 6.97 1.37 7.17
CA VAL A 83 8.12 1.95 6.46
C VAL A 83 7.75 3.02 5.42
N GLY A 84 6.46 3.20 5.14
CA GLY A 84 5.99 4.21 4.21
C GLY A 84 4.55 4.00 3.78
N GLY A 85 3.87 5.05 3.35
CA GLY A 85 2.48 4.94 2.90
C GLY A 85 1.86 6.24 2.44
N LYS A 86 0.67 6.12 1.85
CA LYS A 86 -0.14 7.24 1.37
C LYS A 86 -1.58 7.10 1.81
N THR A 87 -2.11 8.18 2.40
CA THR A 87 -3.52 8.34 2.74
C THR A 87 -4.29 9.02 1.61
N GLY A 88 -5.60 8.80 1.52
CA GLY A 88 -6.48 9.51 0.60
C GLY A 88 -7.91 9.59 1.12
N TYR A 89 -8.61 10.68 0.78
CA TYR A 89 -10.02 10.86 1.14
C TYR A 89 -10.73 11.72 0.10
N THR A 90 -11.93 11.28 -0.29
CA THR A 90 -12.97 12.14 -0.89
C THR A 90 -14.32 11.68 -0.37
N ALA A 91 -15.35 12.53 -0.48
CA ALA A 91 -16.71 12.15 -0.08
C ALA A 91 -17.21 10.88 -0.84
N ALA A 92 -16.82 10.76 -2.11
CA ALA A 92 -17.16 9.62 -2.96
C ALA A 92 -16.36 8.35 -2.61
N ALA A 93 -15.05 8.47 -2.36
CA ALA A 93 -14.15 7.33 -2.17
C ALA A 93 -14.09 6.81 -0.72
N GLY A 94 -14.53 7.59 0.27
CA GLY A 94 -14.27 7.28 1.68
C GLY A 94 -12.78 7.41 2.02
N LYS A 95 -12.35 6.86 3.17
CA LYS A 95 -10.93 6.84 3.53
C LYS A 95 -10.23 5.69 2.80
N THR A 96 -9.08 6.01 2.24
CA THR A 96 -8.26 5.08 1.44
C THR A 96 -6.82 5.12 1.93
N TYR A 97 -6.13 4.00 1.78
CA TYR A 97 -4.75 3.85 2.22
C TYR A 97 -3.98 2.88 1.34
N VAL A 98 -2.69 3.12 1.18
CA VAL A 98 -1.72 2.09 0.79
C VAL A 98 -0.43 2.29 1.56
N GLY A 99 0.15 1.22 2.11
CA GLY A 99 1.37 1.31 2.89
C GLY A 99 2.16 0.00 2.88
N LYS A 100 3.47 0.13 3.13
CA LYS A 100 4.40 -1.00 3.25
C LYS A 100 4.84 -1.12 4.71
N PHE A 101 4.92 -2.36 5.17
CA PHE A 101 5.30 -2.73 6.53
C PHE A 101 6.38 -3.81 6.48
N GLN A 102 7.32 -3.79 7.42
CA GLN A 102 8.42 -4.76 7.53
C GLN A 102 8.66 -5.14 8.99
N ARG A 103 8.75 -6.45 9.26
CA ARG A 103 9.09 -7.05 10.56
C ARG A 103 9.94 -8.30 10.31
N ASP A 104 10.96 -8.53 11.11
CA ASP A 104 11.77 -9.77 11.10
C ASP A 104 12.24 -10.23 9.71
N GLY A 105 12.66 -9.29 8.86
CA GLY A 105 13.10 -9.56 7.50
C GLY A 105 11.99 -9.87 6.49
N GLN A 106 10.73 -9.91 6.91
CA GLN A 106 9.55 -10.06 6.07
C GLN A 106 8.96 -8.68 5.73
N ALA A 107 8.22 -8.61 4.61
CA ALA A 107 7.54 -7.39 4.22
C ALA A 107 6.14 -7.66 3.68
N ILE A 108 5.22 -6.77 3.97
CA ILE A 108 3.86 -6.77 3.43
C ILE A 108 3.50 -5.40 2.88
N VAL A 109 2.57 -5.35 1.92
CA VAL A 109 1.92 -4.12 1.46
C VAL A 109 0.42 -4.28 1.67
N VAL A 110 -0.20 -3.31 2.34
CA VAL A 110 -1.64 -3.27 2.59
C VAL A 110 -2.23 -2.08 1.85
N ALA A 111 -3.26 -2.32 1.05
CA ALA A 111 -4.09 -1.30 0.44
C ALA A 111 -5.55 -1.46 0.89
N LEU A 112 -6.23 -0.34 1.11
CA LEU A 112 -7.58 -0.25 1.64
C LEU A 112 -8.36 0.85 0.92
N LEU A 113 -9.58 0.57 0.52
CA LEU A 113 -10.50 1.51 -0.12
C LEU A 113 -11.83 1.55 0.65
N GLY A 114 -12.37 2.75 0.89
CA GLY A 114 -13.73 2.92 1.40
C GLY A 114 -13.91 2.79 2.92
N SER A 115 -12.84 2.74 3.72
CA SER A 115 -12.93 2.44 5.14
C SER A 115 -13.55 3.57 5.99
N ALA A 116 -14.37 3.18 6.97
CA ALA A 116 -14.88 4.07 8.03
C ALA A 116 -13.84 4.24 9.16
N SER A 117 -13.18 3.15 9.55
CA SER A 117 -12.25 3.01 10.67
C SER A 117 -10.79 2.79 10.25
N MET A 118 -10.35 3.48 9.19
CA MET A 118 -9.09 3.25 8.46
C MET A 118 -7.87 2.81 9.31
N TRP A 119 -7.58 3.50 10.42
CA TRP A 119 -6.39 3.15 11.22
C TRP A 119 -6.54 1.83 12.00
N ASN A 120 -7.74 1.51 12.50
CA ASN A 120 -8.01 0.22 13.13
C ASN A 120 -7.93 -0.89 12.09
N ASP A 121 -8.55 -0.69 10.92
CA ASP A 121 -8.53 -1.66 9.83
C ASP A 121 -7.10 -1.93 9.35
N ILE A 122 -6.27 -0.89 9.21
CA ILE A 122 -4.85 -1.04 8.86
C ILE A 122 -4.12 -1.87 9.92
N ALA A 123 -4.30 -1.56 11.21
CA ALA A 123 -3.64 -2.32 12.28
C ALA A 123 -4.04 -3.80 12.24
N THR A 124 -5.34 -4.10 12.13
CA THR A 124 -5.84 -5.48 12.01
C THR A 124 -5.28 -6.20 10.79
N LEU A 125 -5.26 -5.54 9.63
CA LEU A 125 -4.75 -6.14 8.38
C LEU A 125 -3.24 -6.39 8.44
N VAL A 126 -2.49 -5.51 9.09
CA VAL A 126 -1.04 -5.67 9.27
C VAL A 126 -0.74 -6.86 10.17
N GLU A 127 -1.41 -6.99 11.32
CA GLU A 127 -1.23 -8.14 12.21
C GLU A 127 -1.61 -9.46 11.53
N HIS A 128 -2.76 -9.49 10.84
CA HIS A 128 -3.18 -10.65 10.07
C HIS A 128 -2.16 -11.01 8.97
N GLY A 129 -1.55 -10.00 8.33
CA GLY A 129 -0.56 -10.18 7.29
C GLY A 129 0.74 -10.83 7.76
N PHE A 130 1.28 -10.35 8.88
CA PHE A 130 2.48 -10.93 9.47
C PHE A 130 2.22 -12.31 10.06
N SER A 131 1.11 -12.52 10.76
CA SER A 131 0.72 -13.86 11.24
C SER A 131 0.64 -14.88 10.10
N LYS A 132 0.07 -14.49 8.95
CA LYS A 132 0.04 -15.35 7.76
C LYS A 132 1.44 -15.63 7.19
N GLN A 133 2.35 -14.65 7.22
CA GLN A 133 3.72 -14.86 6.77
C GLN A 133 4.49 -15.82 7.69
N GLU A 134 4.33 -15.69 9.00
CA GLU A 134 4.89 -16.62 9.99
C GLU A 134 4.38 -18.05 9.76
N MET A 135 3.08 -18.23 9.52
CA MET A 135 2.49 -19.53 9.20
C MET A 135 3.01 -20.13 7.89
N ILE A 136 3.32 -19.30 6.89
CA ILE A 136 3.92 -19.78 5.65
C ILE A 136 5.38 -20.18 5.88
N ALA A 137 6.12 -19.39 6.66
CA ALA A 137 7.52 -19.66 7.00
C ALA A 137 7.67 -20.94 7.83
N SER A 138 6.78 -21.18 8.79
CA SER A 138 6.81 -22.39 9.63
C SER A 138 6.44 -23.69 8.89
N ARG A 139 5.79 -23.59 7.73
CA ARG A 139 5.42 -24.74 6.89
C ARG A 139 6.51 -25.16 5.90
N HIS A 140 7.53 -24.34 5.66
CA HIS A 140 8.61 -24.62 4.71
C HIS A 140 9.96 -24.72 5.44
N ASP A 141 10.35 -25.95 5.81
CA ASP A 141 11.69 -26.25 6.36
C ASP A 141 12.77 -26.40 5.28
N GLY A 142 12.46 -26.07 4.02
CA GLY A 142 13.41 -26.12 2.90
C GLY A 142 12.76 -25.59 1.63
N ASP A 143 13.29 -24.48 1.11
CA ASP A 143 12.88 -23.78 -0.12
C ASP A 143 11.61 -22.92 -0.05
N ALA A 144 11.74 -21.75 0.57
CA ALA A 144 10.82 -20.63 0.33
C ALA A 144 10.96 -20.15 -1.13
N VAL A 145 9.96 -20.44 -1.96
CA VAL A 145 9.87 -19.90 -3.32
C VAL A 145 9.59 -18.40 -3.22
N ALA A 146 10.49 -17.58 -3.77
CA ALA A 146 10.31 -16.14 -3.80
C ALA A 146 9.05 -15.79 -4.63
N GLY A 147 8.04 -15.22 -3.99
CA GLY A 147 6.76 -14.92 -4.65
C GLY A 147 5.98 -13.80 -3.96
N VAL A 148 5.19 -13.07 -4.75
CA VAL A 148 4.20 -12.11 -4.24
C VAL A 148 2.87 -12.82 -4.16
N GLN A 149 2.36 -13.10 -2.96
CA GLN A 149 0.98 -13.57 -2.83
C GLN A 149 0.04 -12.39 -2.61
N VAL A 150 -1.00 -12.32 -3.44
CA VAL A 150 -2.04 -11.30 -3.32
C VAL A 150 -3.28 -11.91 -2.70
N SER A 151 -3.61 -11.53 -1.47
CA SER A 151 -4.93 -11.78 -0.89
C SER A 151 -5.77 -10.51 -1.02
N GLN A 152 -6.92 -10.63 -1.68
CA GLN A 152 -7.90 -9.56 -1.78
C GLN A 152 -9.19 -10.05 -1.13
N VAL A 153 -9.79 -9.22 -0.29
CA VAL A 153 -11.09 -9.52 0.31
C VAL A 153 -11.89 -8.23 0.32
N SER A 154 -13.12 -8.35 -0.13
CA SER A 154 -14.09 -7.28 -0.16
C SER A 154 -15.14 -7.55 0.91
N ARG A 155 -15.26 -6.68 1.91
CA ARG A 155 -16.29 -6.80 2.95
C ARG A 155 -17.48 -5.91 2.59
N GLN A 156 -18.66 -6.50 2.52
CA GLN A 156 -19.94 -5.79 2.49
C GLN A 156 -20.57 -5.94 3.88
N ASP A 157 -20.59 -4.87 4.66
CA ASP A 157 -21.41 -4.83 5.88
C ASP A 157 -22.80 -4.28 5.51
N PRO A 158 -23.91 -4.96 5.88
CA PRO A 158 -25.25 -4.44 5.66
C PRO A 158 -25.44 -3.11 6.41
N GLY A 159 -25.40 -2.00 5.67
CA GLY A 159 -25.58 -0.64 6.22
C GLY A 159 -24.33 0.26 6.20
N GLU A 160 -23.14 -0.28 5.94
CA GLU A 160 -21.90 0.50 5.76
C GLU A 160 -21.39 0.46 4.31
N LYS A 161 -20.61 1.48 3.93
CA LYS A 161 -19.97 1.54 2.61
C LYS A 161 -19.02 0.35 2.44
N HIS A 162 -19.01 -0.20 1.22
CA HIS A 162 -18.13 -1.31 0.83
C HIS A 162 -16.66 -1.02 1.12
N VAL A 163 -15.98 -1.91 1.85
CA VAL A 163 -14.55 -1.85 2.12
C VAL A 163 -13.82 -2.91 1.28
N ASP A 164 -12.96 -2.48 0.37
CA ASP A 164 -12.10 -3.36 -0.43
C ASP A 164 -10.66 -3.25 0.06
N TYR A 165 -10.01 -4.37 0.31
CA TYR A 165 -8.61 -4.40 0.69
C TYR A 165 -7.82 -5.46 -0.07
N ALA A 166 -6.53 -5.16 -0.25
CA ALA A 166 -5.57 -6.10 -0.79
C ALA A 166 -4.31 -6.11 0.06
N MET A 167 -3.75 -7.29 0.22
CA MET A 167 -2.50 -7.51 0.90
C MET A 167 -1.56 -8.29 -0.01
N LEU A 168 -0.36 -7.73 -0.20
CA LEU A 168 0.75 -8.40 -0.84
C LEU A 168 1.70 -8.86 0.23
N THR A 169 2.00 -10.15 0.27
CA THR A 169 3.10 -10.66 1.08
C THR A 169 4.36 -10.82 0.23
N LEU A 170 5.51 -10.42 0.79
CA LEU A 170 6.79 -10.41 0.10
C LEU A 170 7.79 -11.25 0.91
N SER A 171 8.14 -12.42 0.39
CA SER A 171 9.23 -13.23 0.95
C SER A 171 10.58 -12.59 0.64
N ALA A 172 11.48 -12.49 1.62
CA ALA A 172 12.86 -12.11 1.37
C ALA A 172 13.58 -13.17 0.52
N GLN A 173 14.34 -12.75 -0.50
CA GLN A 173 15.33 -13.63 -1.12
C GLN A 173 16.43 -13.89 -0.07
N LYS A 174 16.66 -15.14 0.31
CA LYS A 174 17.95 -15.53 0.91
C LYS A 174 19.02 -15.19 -0.13
N LYS A 175 19.85 -14.17 0.13
CA LYS A 175 21.07 -13.94 -0.66
C LYS A 175 21.89 -15.23 -0.55
N LYS A 176 22.02 -16.00 -1.64
CA LYS A 176 23.04 -17.05 -1.73
C LYS A 176 24.39 -16.35 -1.68
N ILE A 177 25.04 -16.36 -0.51
CA ILE A 177 26.45 -16.09 -0.41
C ILE A 177 27.12 -17.30 -1.09
N LYS A 178 27.65 -17.11 -2.30
CA LYS A 178 28.58 -18.07 -2.88
C LYS A 178 29.89 -17.94 -2.10
N MET A 179 30.30 -18.99 -1.41
CA MET A 179 31.71 -19.20 -1.03
C MET A 179 32.49 -19.66 -2.24
#